data_AF-X1D901-F1
#
_entry.id   AF-X1D901-F1
#
_cell.length_a   1.000
_cell.length_b   1.000
_cell.length_c   1.000
_cell.angle_alpha   90.00
_cell.angle_beta   90.00
_cell.angle_gamma   90.00
#
_symmetry.space_group_name_H-M   'P 1'
#
loop_
_entity.id
_entity.type
_entity.pdbx_description
1 polymer ?
#
loop_
_entity_poly.entity_id
_entity_poly.type
_entity_poly.pdbx_seq_one_letter_code
_entity_poly.pdbx_strand_id
1 'polypeptide(L)'
;TAPSAIPLCTEIPKFIMNNPKIKEQCVYVLTSAGSSKMLPQTQSFKKLRESGSNIKHFHVAPALWLADKCIASNVDGLVVTGNEGGGHQSYERVSSLVLLQQVTEKYPDIPIAACGGYATGQALAAALAMGAGAMVMGSRFIASKESEFHEAIKSIIPPAKAQDTILVTGGFGPIAIKDE
;
A
#
# COMPACT_ATOMS: atom_id res chain seq x y z
N THR A 1 5.64 -21.34 3.45
CA THR A 1 4.70 -20.64 4.36
C THR A 1 5.16 -19.20 4.46
N ALA A 2 4.29 -18.23 4.21
CA ALA A 2 4.66 -16.82 4.40
C ALA A 2 5.08 -16.62 5.87
N PRO A 3 6.20 -15.92 6.15
CA PRO A 3 6.58 -15.64 7.52
C PRO A 3 5.44 -14.91 8.24
N SER A 4 5.20 -15.26 9.50
CA SER A 4 4.18 -14.55 10.28
C SER A 4 4.59 -13.07 10.41
N ALA A 5 3.59 -12.18 10.40
CA ALA A 5 3.83 -10.73 10.37
C ALA A 5 4.62 -10.24 11.59
N ILE A 6 4.49 -10.91 12.75
CA ILE A 6 5.11 -10.52 14.02
C ILE A 6 6.66 -10.62 13.96
N PRO A 7 7.26 -11.76 13.57
CA PRO A 7 8.70 -11.86 13.30
C PRO A 7 9.20 -10.79 12.35
N LEU A 8 8.51 -10.53 11.24
CA LEU A 8 8.93 -9.52 10.26
C LEU A 8 8.95 -8.11 10.88
N CYS A 9 7.90 -7.73 11.61
CA CYS A 9 7.83 -6.43 12.29
C CYS A 9 8.90 -6.27 13.39
N THR A 10 9.48 -7.38 13.86
CA THR A 10 10.54 -7.37 14.87
C THR A 10 11.93 -7.38 14.25
N GLU A 11 12.16 -8.23 13.26
CA GLU A 11 13.47 -8.48 12.66
C GLU A 11 13.87 -7.45 11.61
N ILE A 12 12.93 -6.95 10.79
CA ILE A 12 13.23 -5.93 9.77
C ILE A 12 13.82 -4.66 10.40
N PRO A 13 13.24 -4.07 11.47
CA PRO A 13 13.85 -2.90 12.09
C PRO A 13 15.25 -3.16 12.67
N LYS A 14 15.51 -4.37 13.20
CA LYS A 14 16.85 -4.76 13.67
C LYS A 14 17.83 -4.83 12.50
N PHE A 15 17.42 -5.45 11.39
CA PHE A 15 18.23 -5.53 10.18
C PHE A 15 18.61 -4.15 9.65
N ILE A 16 17.63 -3.23 9.56
CA ILE A 16 17.87 -1.84 9.15
C ILE A 16 18.83 -1.17 10.13
N MET A 17 18.57 -1.26 11.44
CA MET A 17 19.38 -0.61 12.47
C MET A 17 20.84 -1.10 12.47
N ASN A 18 21.06 -2.39 12.21
CA ASN A 18 22.39 -3.01 12.21
C ASN A 18 23.16 -2.82 10.90
N ASN A 19 22.55 -2.27 9.86
CA ASN A 19 23.18 -2.03 8.56
C ASN A 19 23.19 -0.51 8.25
N PRO A 20 24.32 0.19 8.43
CA PRO A 20 24.39 1.65 8.27
C PRO A 20 23.89 2.14 6.91
N LYS A 21 24.23 1.43 5.83
CA LYS A 21 23.81 1.79 4.47
C LYS A 21 22.29 1.69 4.31
N ILE A 22 21.69 0.61 4.83
CA ILE A 22 20.24 0.43 4.78
C ILE A 22 19.54 1.42 5.71
N LYS A 23 20.10 1.71 6.89
CA LYS A 23 19.55 2.71 7.82
C LYS A 23 19.43 4.09 7.18
N GLU A 24 20.39 4.46 6.33
CA GLU A 24 20.39 5.73 5.60
C GLU A 24 19.44 5.70 4.39
N GLN A 25 19.40 4.59 3.65
CA GLN A 25 18.65 4.49 2.39
C GLN A 25 17.18 4.08 2.56
N CYS A 26 16.85 3.31 3.60
CA CYS A 26 15.50 2.81 3.87
C CYS A 26 14.70 3.85 4.67
N VAL A 27 14.07 4.76 3.94
CA VAL A 27 13.29 5.85 4.52
C VAL A 27 11.78 5.58 4.57
N TYR A 28 11.29 4.50 3.96
CA TYR A 28 9.89 4.11 3.99
C TYR A 28 9.72 2.64 4.39
N VAL A 29 8.72 2.38 5.22
CA VAL A 29 8.16 1.04 5.45
C VAL A 29 6.68 1.09 5.15
N LEU A 30 6.26 0.26 4.19
CA LEU A 30 4.86 0.13 3.80
C LEU A 30 4.32 -1.18 4.37
N THR A 31 3.25 -1.11 5.14
CA THR A 31 2.54 -2.31 5.62
C THR A 31 1.12 -2.33 5.08
N SER A 32 0.61 -3.53 4.85
CA SER A 32 -0.72 -3.76 4.29
C SER A 32 -1.27 -5.04 4.89
N ALA A 33 -2.60 -5.10 5.04
CA ALA A 33 -3.29 -6.17 5.76
C ALA A 33 -2.83 -6.32 7.23
N GLY A 34 -3.77 -6.69 8.10
CA GLY A 34 -3.52 -6.73 9.54
C GLY A 34 -3.57 -5.35 10.22
N SER A 35 -3.03 -5.27 11.43
CA SER A 35 -3.13 -4.08 12.28
C SER A 35 -1.97 -3.11 12.02
N SER A 36 -2.30 -1.86 11.69
CA SER A 36 -1.34 -0.74 11.58
C SER A 36 -0.57 -0.47 12.88
N LYS A 37 -1.06 -0.95 14.03
CA LYS A 37 -0.36 -0.84 15.33
C LYS A 37 0.83 -1.78 15.47
N MET A 38 0.87 -2.87 14.71
CA MET A 38 1.81 -3.96 14.97
C MET A 38 3.27 -3.52 14.88
N LEU A 39 3.64 -2.76 13.84
CA LEU A 39 5.00 -2.29 13.65
C LEU A 39 5.39 -1.17 14.64
N PRO A 40 4.62 -0.08 14.82
CA PRO A 40 4.93 0.96 15.81
C PRO A 40 5.06 0.47 17.26
N GLN A 41 4.40 -0.64 17.60
CA GLN A 41 4.45 -1.21 18.95
C GLN A 41 5.71 -2.03 19.22
N THR A 42 6.47 -2.46 18.20
CA THR A 42 7.67 -3.27 18.44
C THR A 42 8.79 -2.41 19.03
N GLN A 43 9.52 -2.99 19.99
CA GLN A 43 10.67 -2.31 20.61
C GLN A 43 11.79 -2.05 19.60
N SER A 44 11.95 -2.92 18.60
CA SER A 44 12.97 -2.74 17.56
C SER A 44 12.66 -1.57 16.63
N PHE A 45 11.38 -1.34 16.28
CA PHE A 45 11.00 -0.19 15.47
C PHE A 45 11.16 1.13 16.23
N LYS A 46 10.79 1.17 17.52
CA LYS A 46 11.02 2.35 18.38
C LYS A 46 12.50 2.71 18.46
N LYS A 47 13.36 1.73 18.78
CA LYS A 47 14.81 1.90 18.82
C LYS A 47 15.39 2.36 17.47
N LEU A 48 14.86 1.85 16.35
CA LEU A 48 15.28 2.30 15.02
C LEU A 48 15.01 3.79 14.83
N ARG A 49 13.81 4.29 15.17
CA ARG A 49 13.50 5.73 15.09
C ARG A 49 14.35 6.56 16.06
N GLU A 50 14.49 6.11 17.31
CA GLU A 50 15.34 6.77 18.33
C GLU A 50 16.82 6.85 17.93
N SER A 51 17.29 5.90 17.12
CA SER A 51 18.67 5.90 16.61
C SER A 51 18.95 6.97 15.54
N GLY A 52 17.96 7.82 15.21
CA GLY A 52 18.06 8.87 14.19
C GLY A 52 17.74 8.40 12.77
N SER A 53 17.07 7.25 12.61
CA SER A 53 16.59 6.82 11.28
C SER A 53 15.41 7.69 10.83
N ASN A 54 15.44 8.13 9.56
CA ASN A 54 14.37 8.91 8.94
C ASN A 54 13.18 8.07 8.46
N ILE A 55 13.09 6.81 8.91
CA ILE A 55 12.05 5.88 8.45
C ILE A 55 10.64 6.41 8.73
N LYS A 56 9.80 6.33 7.70
CA LYS A 56 8.39 6.71 7.68
C LYS A 56 7.52 5.48 7.47
N HIS A 57 6.55 5.29 8.36
CA HIS A 57 5.61 4.18 8.28
C HIS A 57 4.35 4.60 7.54
N PHE A 58 4.13 4.00 6.37
CA PHE A 58 2.88 4.10 5.62
C PHE A 58 2.07 2.82 5.78
N HIS A 59 0.75 2.94 5.89
CA HIS A 59 -0.14 1.77 5.93
C HIS A 59 -1.23 1.86 4.86
N VAL A 60 -1.56 0.72 4.25
CA VAL A 60 -2.64 0.63 3.27
C VAL A 60 -4.00 0.69 3.95
N ALA A 61 -4.84 1.65 3.54
CA ALA A 61 -6.19 1.86 4.04
C ALA A 61 -7.19 1.74 2.87
N PRO A 62 -7.92 0.61 2.75
CA PRO A 62 -8.90 0.39 1.69
C PRO A 62 -10.35 0.79 2.08
N ALA A 63 -10.51 1.54 3.19
CA ALA A 63 -11.79 2.02 3.70
C ALA A 63 -11.55 3.22 4.64
N LEU A 64 -12.54 4.11 4.79
CA LEU A 64 -12.40 5.31 5.62
C LEU A 64 -12.15 4.97 7.10
N TRP A 65 -12.88 4.02 7.68
CA TRP A 65 -12.65 3.62 9.08
C TRP A 65 -11.31 2.92 9.28
N LEU A 66 -10.73 2.31 8.23
CA LEU A 66 -9.38 1.76 8.29
C LEU A 66 -8.34 2.88 8.27
N ALA A 67 -8.55 3.95 7.50
CA ALA A 67 -7.73 5.16 7.57
C ALA A 67 -7.78 5.76 8.99
N ASP A 68 -8.96 5.85 9.61
CA ASP A 68 -9.11 6.32 11.00
C ASP A 68 -8.25 5.48 11.97
N LYS A 69 -8.29 4.14 11.83
CA LYS A 69 -7.48 3.24 12.66
C LYS A 69 -5.99 3.39 12.41
N CYS A 70 -5.57 3.65 11.17
CA CYS A 70 -4.17 3.89 10.84
C CYS A 70 -3.65 5.19 11.48
N ILE A 71 -4.42 6.26 11.38
CA ILE A 71 -4.06 7.56 11.98
C ILE A 71 -4.04 7.45 13.50
N ALA A 72 -5.00 6.78 14.12
CA ALA A 72 -4.99 6.48 15.56
C ALA A 72 -3.80 5.60 16.00
N SER A 73 -3.06 5.01 15.05
CA SER A 73 -1.85 4.21 15.30
C SER A 73 -0.56 5.00 15.04
N ASN A 74 -0.64 6.30 14.77
CA ASN A 74 0.48 7.22 14.50
C ASN A 74 1.35 6.78 13.30
N VAL A 75 0.72 6.32 12.22
CA VAL A 75 1.41 6.16 10.93
C VAL A 75 1.85 7.53 10.40
N ASP A 76 2.97 7.58 9.67
CA ASP A 76 3.47 8.81 9.05
C ASP A 76 2.72 9.17 7.76
N GLY A 77 1.98 8.21 7.18
CA GLY A 77 1.15 8.44 6.00
C GLY A 77 0.28 7.24 5.63
N LEU A 78 -0.54 7.42 4.60
CA LEU A 78 -1.50 6.43 4.14
C LEU A 78 -1.27 6.06 2.68
N VAL A 79 -1.52 4.78 2.36
CA VAL A 79 -1.76 4.34 0.99
C VAL A 79 -3.24 4.06 0.86
N VAL A 80 -3.98 4.93 0.18
CA VAL A 80 -5.43 4.81 0.03
C VAL A 80 -5.71 4.01 -1.24
N THR A 81 -6.23 2.80 -1.10
CA THR A 81 -6.53 1.92 -2.24
C THR A 81 -8.02 1.74 -2.45
N GLY A 82 -8.51 2.14 -3.62
CA GLY A 82 -9.88 1.82 -4.02
C GLY A 82 -10.03 0.37 -4.51
N ASN A 83 -11.27 0.00 -4.78
CA ASN A 83 -11.69 -1.31 -5.23
C ASN A 83 -11.10 -1.73 -6.60
N GLU A 84 -10.61 -0.77 -7.38
CA GLU A 84 -9.93 -0.97 -8.65
C GLU A 84 -8.50 -1.55 -8.48
N GLY A 85 -8.01 -1.66 -7.23
CA GLY A 85 -6.74 -2.29 -6.94
C GLY A 85 -6.74 -3.79 -7.25
N GLY A 86 -5.60 -4.31 -7.69
CA GLY A 86 -5.38 -5.76 -7.79
C GLY A 86 -5.09 -6.38 -6.42
N GLY A 87 -5.28 -7.70 -6.29
CA GLY A 87 -5.02 -8.41 -5.04
C GLY A 87 -6.11 -8.19 -3.98
N HIS A 88 -5.77 -8.30 -2.70
CA HIS A 88 -6.77 -8.27 -1.62
C HIS A 88 -7.44 -6.89 -1.52
N GLN A 89 -8.77 -6.88 -1.50
CA GLN A 89 -9.62 -5.69 -1.48
C GLN A 89 -10.51 -5.62 -0.24
N SER A 90 -11.00 -4.42 0.05
CA SER A 90 -11.99 -4.19 1.09
C SER A 90 -13.36 -4.78 0.71
N TYR A 91 -14.11 -5.19 1.72
CA TYR A 91 -15.52 -5.59 1.54
C TYR A 91 -16.44 -4.42 1.17
N GLU A 92 -16.03 -3.17 1.42
CA GLU A 92 -16.86 -1.98 1.15
C GLU A 92 -16.94 -1.60 -0.32
N ARG A 93 -15.97 -2.04 -1.13
CA ARG A 93 -15.93 -1.83 -2.59
C ARG A 93 -16.03 -0.35 -3.00
N VAL A 94 -15.46 0.55 -2.21
CA VAL A 94 -15.42 1.99 -2.54
C VAL A 94 -14.38 2.22 -3.63
N SER A 95 -14.73 3.01 -4.65
CA SER A 95 -13.80 3.38 -5.74
C SER A 95 -12.70 4.31 -5.25
N SER A 96 -11.56 4.29 -5.93
CA SER A 96 -10.42 5.16 -5.62
C SER A 96 -10.79 6.64 -5.68
N LEU A 97 -11.67 7.02 -6.63
CA LEU A 97 -12.16 8.39 -6.78
C LEU A 97 -12.90 8.85 -5.52
N VAL A 98 -13.80 8.02 -4.99
CA VAL A 98 -14.63 8.37 -3.83
C VAL A 98 -13.81 8.28 -2.54
N LEU A 99 -13.08 7.18 -2.34
CA LEU A 99 -12.33 6.95 -1.12
C LEU A 99 -11.23 7.99 -0.92
N LEU A 100 -10.52 8.38 -1.98
CA LEU A 100 -9.46 9.37 -1.87
C LEU A 100 -10.00 10.74 -1.42
N GLN A 101 -11.12 11.19 -1.99
CA GLN A 101 -11.78 12.44 -1.59
C GLN A 101 -12.22 12.40 -0.12
N GLN A 102 -12.84 11.31 0.31
CA GLN A 102 -13.27 11.15 1.71
C GLN A 102 -12.09 11.23 2.70
N VAL A 103 -10.97 10.57 2.38
CA VAL A 103 -9.80 10.54 3.27
C VAL A 103 -9.08 11.90 3.26
N THR A 104 -8.90 12.52 2.11
CA THR A 104 -8.20 13.82 1.98
C THR A 104 -8.99 14.97 2.57
N GLU A 105 -10.32 14.97 2.45
CA GLU A 105 -11.19 15.95 3.11
C GLU A 105 -11.13 15.82 4.64
N LYS A 106 -11.14 14.58 5.15
CA LYS A 106 -11.10 14.33 6.60
C LYS A 106 -9.72 14.54 7.21
N TYR A 107 -8.65 14.29 6.45
CA TYR A 107 -7.26 14.29 6.91
C TYR A 107 -6.33 15.05 5.95
N PRO A 108 -6.50 16.38 5.81
CA PRO A 108 -5.78 17.18 4.81
C PRO A 108 -4.27 17.26 5.05
N ASP A 109 -3.84 17.11 6.31
CA ASP A 109 -2.42 17.23 6.70
C ASP A 109 -1.66 15.89 6.65
N ILE A 110 -2.35 14.77 6.39
CA ILE A 110 -1.72 13.45 6.35
C ILE A 110 -1.19 13.19 4.94
N PRO A 111 0.11 12.82 4.78
CA PRO A 111 0.63 12.39 3.49
C PRO A 111 -0.11 11.16 2.96
N ILE A 112 -0.69 11.28 1.76
CA ILE A 112 -1.47 10.21 1.13
C ILE A 112 -0.87 9.83 -0.22
N ALA A 113 -0.74 8.53 -0.45
CA ALA A 113 -0.46 7.95 -1.77
C ALA A 113 -1.71 7.24 -2.30
N ALA A 114 -2.19 7.66 -3.48
CA ALA A 114 -3.37 7.08 -4.11
C ALA A 114 -3.06 5.75 -4.80
N CYS A 115 -3.89 4.74 -4.62
CA CYS A 115 -3.69 3.38 -5.15
C CYS A 115 -5.02 2.83 -5.71
N GLY A 116 -4.94 1.91 -6.68
CA GLY A 116 -6.09 1.32 -7.36
C GLY A 116 -6.56 2.13 -8.57
N GLY A 117 -6.43 1.58 -9.78
CA GLY A 117 -6.83 2.24 -11.03
C GLY A 117 -5.82 3.25 -11.61
N TYR A 118 -4.70 3.52 -10.93
CA TYR A 118 -3.68 4.47 -11.41
C TYR A 118 -2.62 3.78 -12.27
N ALA A 119 -2.44 4.24 -13.52
CA ALA A 119 -1.46 3.66 -14.45
C ALA A 119 -0.84 4.67 -15.45
N THR A 120 -1.24 5.94 -15.43
CA THR A 120 -0.84 6.96 -16.41
C THR A 120 -0.53 8.30 -15.73
N GLY A 121 0.11 9.22 -16.47
CA GLY A 121 0.39 10.58 -15.98
C GLY A 121 -0.88 11.41 -15.72
N GLN A 122 -1.94 11.19 -16.49
CA GLN A 122 -3.25 11.84 -16.24
C GLN A 122 -3.86 11.34 -14.93
N ALA A 123 -3.73 10.04 -14.64
CA ALA A 123 -4.19 9.48 -13.38
C ALA A 123 -3.38 10.04 -12.20
N LEU A 124 -2.07 10.25 -12.37
CA LEU A 124 -1.25 10.97 -11.39
C LEU A 124 -1.75 12.40 -11.17
N ALA A 125 -1.99 13.15 -12.25
CA ALA A 125 -2.49 14.52 -12.15
C ALA A 125 -3.85 14.58 -11.42
N ALA A 126 -4.75 13.62 -11.67
CA ALA A 126 -6.01 13.49 -10.95
C ALA A 126 -5.80 13.18 -9.46
N ALA A 127 -4.88 12.27 -9.12
CA ALA A 127 -4.55 11.97 -7.73
C ALA A 127 -4.01 13.21 -6.99
N LEU A 128 -3.09 13.94 -7.61
CA LEU A 128 -2.52 15.18 -7.07
C LEU A 128 -3.60 16.26 -6.90
N ALA A 129 -4.50 16.42 -7.87
CA ALA A 129 -5.61 17.37 -7.81
C ALA A 129 -6.60 17.04 -6.68
N MET A 130 -6.73 15.77 -6.31
CA MET A 130 -7.54 15.31 -5.17
C MET A 130 -6.81 15.41 -3.82
N GLY A 131 -5.57 15.90 -3.78
CA GLY A 131 -4.82 16.08 -2.53
C GLY A 131 -3.91 14.91 -2.14
N ALA A 132 -3.72 13.91 -3.01
CA ALA A 132 -2.65 12.94 -2.81
C ALA A 132 -1.27 13.58 -3.10
N GLY A 133 -0.22 13.12 -2.42
CA GLY A 133 1.17 13.51 -2.71
C GLY A 133 1.89 12.55 -3.66
N ALA A 134 1.33 11.36 -3.88
CA ALA A 134 1.90 10.32 -4.73
C ALA A 134 0.83 9.37 -5.26
N MET A 135 1.21 8.50 -6.20
CA MET A 135 0.42 7.33 -6.59
C MET A 135 1.22 6.04 -6.44
N VAL A 136 0.53 4.94 -6.16
CA VAL A 136 1.06 3.58 -6.11
C VAL A 136 0.46 2.79 -7.26
N MET A 137 1.31 2.10 -8.02
CA MET A 137 0.91 1.29 -9.16
C MET A 137 1.31 -0.17 -8.93
N GLY A 138 0.38 -1.09 -9.14
CA GLY A 138 0.65 -2.53 -9.13
C GLY A 138 0.75 -3.09 -10.54
N SER A 139 -0.39 -3.25 -11.20
CA SER A 139 -0.52 -3.88 -12.53
C SER A 139 0.41 -3.26 -13.58
N ARG A 140 0.63 -1.94 -13.54
CA ARG A 140 1.54 -1.24 -14.48
C ARG A 140 3.00 -1.67 -14.33
N PHE A 141 3.47 -1.96 -13.11
CA PHE A 141 4.83 -2.44 -12.84
C PHE A 141 4.97 -3.96 -13.03
N ILE A 142 3.89 -4.73 -12.91
CA ILE A 142 3.91 -6.14 -13.34
C ILE A 142 4.17 -6.20 -14.85
N ALA A 143 3.53 -5.33 -15.64
CA ALA A 143 3.72 -5.27 -17.10
C ALA A 143 5.02 -4.58 -17.57
N SER A 144 5.95 -4.23 -16.67
CA SER A 144 7.22 -3.59 -17.08
C SER A 144 8.25 -4.61 -17.59
N LYS A 145 9.27 -4.15 -18.31
CA LYS A 145 10.31 -5.03 -18.87
C LYS A 145 11.14 -5.70 -17.78
N GLU A 146 11.45 -4.92 -16.75
CA GLU A 146 12.28 -5.27 -15.59
C GLU A 146 11.56 -6.15 -14.57
N SER A 147 10.24 -6.33 -14.72
CA SER A 147 9.44 -7.15 -13.82
C SER A 147 9.89 -8.61 -13.88
N GLU A 148 10.17 -9.19 -12.72
CA GLU A 148 10.58 -10.59 -12.53
C GLU A 148 9.39 -11.57 -12.61
N PHE A 149 8.17 -11.06 -12.84
CA PHE A 149 7.01 -11.92 -13.08
C PHE A 149 7.22 -12.78 -14.33
N HIS A 150 6.66 -13.98 -14.31
CA HIS A 150 6.69 -14.87 -15.48
C HIS A 150 6.05 -14.18 -16.69
N GLU A 151 6.63 -14.35 -17.88
CA GLU A 151 6.17 -13.66 -19.11
C GLU A 151 4.69 -13.93 -19.42
N ALA A 152 4.18 -15.12 -19.07
CA ALA A 152 2.75 -15.43 -19.18
C ALA A 152 1.85 -14.51 -18.33
N ILE A 153 2.31 -14.06 -17.15
CA ILE A 153 1.57 -13.11 -16.30
C ILE A 153 1.73 -11.67 -16.82
N LYS A 154 2.89 -11.35 -17.39
CA LYS A 154 3.14 -10.03 -17.96
C LYS A 154 2.30 -9.80 -19.22
N SER A 155 2.14 -10.83 -20.05
CA SER A 155 1.42 -10.75 -21.32
C SER A 155 -0.10 -10.66 -21.19
N ILE A 156 -0.68 -11.10 -20.07
CA ILE A 156 -2.14 -10.97 -19.83
C ILE A 156 -2.58 -9.55 -19.49
N ILE A 157 -1.70 -8.68 -18.96
CA ILE A 157 -2.09 -7.35 -18.47
C ILE A 157 -2.35 -6.35 -19.62
N PRO A 158 -1.47 -6.17 -20.62
CA PRO A 158 -1.67 -5.18 -21.68
C PRO A 158 -2.97 -5.33 -22.50
N PRO A 159 -3.43 -6.55 -22.87
CA PRO A 159 -4.67 -6.72 -23.63
C PRO A 159 -5.93 -6.78 -22.75
N ALA A 160 -5.79 -6.86 -21.42
CA ALA A 160 -6.93 -6.99 -20.52
C ALA A 160 -7.80 -5.73 -20.54
N LYS A 161 -9.12 -5.94 -20.46
CA LYS A 161 -10.12 -4.89 -20.30
C LYS A 161 -10.47 -4.73 -18.82
N ALA A 162 -11.05 -3.59 -18.47
CA ALA A 162 -11.46 -3.31 -17.09
C ALA A 162 -12.49 -4.33 -16.55
N GLN A 163 -13.29 -4.92 -17.43
CA GLN A 163 -14.30 -5.93 -17.11
C GLN A 163 -13.71 -7.33 -16.90
N ASP A 164 -12.48 -7.58 -17.36
CA ASP A 164 -11.82 -8.88 -17.25
C ASP A 164 -11.23 -9.09 -15.85
N THR A 165 -11.57 -8.26 -14.86
CA THR A 165 -11.15 -8.40 -13.47
C THR A 165 -12.36 -8.68 -12.60
N ILE A 166 -12.31 -9.79 -11.86
CA ILE A 166 -13.38 -10.22 -10.97
C ILE A 166 -12.91 -10.19 -9.51
N LEU A 167 -13.87 -9.94 -8.62
CA LEU A 167 -13.69 -10.09 -7.18
C LEU A 167 -14.14 -11.48 -6.77
N VAL A 168 -13.21 -12.30 -6.32
CA VAL A 168 -13.51 -13.62 -5.75
C VAL A 168 -13.24 -13.62 -4.24
N THR A 169 -13.82 -14.58 -3.53
CA THR A 169 -13.56 -14.76 -2.10
C THR A 169 -12.24 -15.50 -1.91
N GLY A 170 -11.21 -14.80 -1.43
CA GLY A 170 -9.93 -15.38 -1.02
C GLY A 170 -9.89 -15.74 0.47
N GLY A 171 -8.78 -16.35 0.91
CA GLY A 171 -8.61 -16.78 2.31
C GLY A 171 -8.55 -15.66 3.35
N PHE A 172 -8.23 -14.43 2.94
CA PHE A 172 -8.15 -13.25 3.82
C PHE A 172 -9.16 -12.15 3.45
N GLY A 173 -10.13 -12.46 2.60
CA GLY A 173 -11.14 -11.54 2.11
C GLY A 173 -11.23 -11.48 0.59
N PRO A 174 -11.97 -10.50 0.04
CA PRO A 174 -12.12 -10.32 -1.40
C PRO A 174 -10.75 -10.15 -2.05
N ILE A 175 -10.56 -10.77 -3.21
CA ILE A 175 -9.34 -10.62 -4.01
C ILE A 175 -9.73 -10.33 -5.46
N ALA A 176 -9.18 -9.25 -6.00
CA ALA A 176 -9.33 -8.86 -7.39
C ALA A 176 -8.27 -9.58 -8.23
N ILE A 177 -8.74 -10.41 -9.15
CA ILE A 177 -7.92 -11.21 -10.07
C ILE A 177 -8.45 -11.07 -11.49
N LYS A 178 -7.60 -11.33 -12.48
CA LYS A 178 -8.05 -11.44 -13.87
C LYS A 178 -8.92 -12.69 -14.02
N ASP A 179 -10.09 -12.52 -14.64
CA ASP A 179 -10.96 -13.59 -15.11
C ASP A 179 -10.34 -14.23 -16.37
N GLU A 180 -10.33 -15.56 -16.41
CA GLU A 180 -9.63 -16.45 -17.37
C GLU A 180 -8.74 -15.78 -18.44
#